data_AF-A0A892I460-F1
#
_entry.id   AF-A0A892I460-F1
#
_cell.length_a   1.000
_cell.length_b   1.000
_cell.length_c   1.000
_cell.angle_alpha   90.00
_cell.angle_beta   90.00
_cell.angle_gamma   90.00
#
_symmetry.space_group_name_H-M   'P 1'
#
loop_
_entity.id
_entity.type
_entity.pdbx_description
1 polymer ?
#
loop_
_entity_poly.entity_id
_entity_poly.type
_entity_poly.pdbx_seq_one_letter_code
_entity_poly.pdbx_strand_id
1 'polypeptide(L)'
;MRSDQYDRLQALSVKLTDHFLDEADPDNWVGAGIPIAQMDAKTRGDAYWCRKVPAATLALIMRIVTLTGKIQADSAGGGAGGAAVEPEDADAGDLDKDIARAERKAAQLLDRVQQEARKTAFDKKTHGKA
;
A
#
# COMPACT_ATOMS: atom_id res chain seq x y z
N MET A 1 24.05 -5.99 -11.58
CA MET A 1 24.46 -6.42 -10.22
C MET A 1 25.29 -7.68 -10.34
N ARG A 2 26.32 -7.88 -9.52
CA ARG A 2 27.08 -9.14 -9.55
C ARG A 2 26.24 -10.28 -8.96
N SER A 3 26.43 -11.51 -9.42
CA SER A 3 25.67 -12.68 -8.95
C SER A 3 25.78 -12.89 -7.43
N ASP A 4 26.99 -12.73 -6.87
CA ASP A 4 27.22 -12.85 -5.42
C ASP A 4 26.39 -11.84 -4.60
N GLN A 5 26.15 -10.65 -5.15
CA GLN A 5 25.38 -9.60 -4.48
C GLN A 5 23.89 -9.91 -4.52
N TYR A 6 23.40 -10.49 -5.62
CA TYR A 6 22.01 -10.92 -5.77
C TYR A 6 21.68 -12.03 -4.77
N ASP A 7 22.50 -13.09 -4.70
CA ASP A 7 22.28 -14.21 -3.78
C ASP A 7 22.27 -13.75 -2.31
N ARG A 8 23.17 -12.81 -1.97
CA ARG A 8 23.23 -12.21 -0.63
C ARG A 8 21.99 -11.38 -0.30
N LEU A 9 21.44 -10.65 -1.27
CA LEU A 9 20.21 -9.88 -1.08
C LEU A 9 19.00 -10.81 -0.89
N GLN A 10 18.94 -11.92 -1.63
CA GLN A 10 17.88 -12.91 -1.47
C GLN A 10 17.97 -13.65 -0.11
N ALA A 11 19.18 -14.01 0.32
CA ALA A 11 19.39 -14.57 1.66
C ALA A 11 19.01 -13.57 2.76
N LEU A 12 19.34 -12.28 2.55
CA LEU A 12 18.98 -11.21 3.47
C LEU A 12 17.46 -11.01 3.56
N SER A 13 16.73 -11.05 2.44
CA SER A 13 15.26 -10.90 2.46
C SER A 13 14.58 -12.03 3.23
N VAL A 14 15.07 -13.27 3.11
CA VAL A 14 14.57 -14.40 3.90
C VAL A 14 14.82 -14.16 5.40
N LYS A 15 16.06 -13.85 5.76
CA LYS A 15 16.43 -13.58 7.17
C LYS A 15 15.63 -12.43 7.78
N LEU A 16 15.42 -11.35 7.02
CA LEU A 16 14.62 -10.21 7.47
C LEU A 16 13.14 -10.58 7.60
N THR A 17 12.63 -11.47 6.74
CA THR A 17 11.25 -11.95 6.82
C THR A 17 11.03 -12.78 8.08
N ASP A 18 11.94 -13.71 8.39
CA ASP A 18 11.86 -14.49 9.64
C ASP A 18 11.86 -13.56 10.86
N HIS A 19 12.77 -12.59 10.89
CA HIS A 19 12.83 -11.61 11.98
C HIS A 19 11.58 -10.73 12.06
N PHE A 20 11.05 -10.29 10.91
CA PHE A 20 9.81 -9.51 10.85
C PHE A 20 8.62 -10.28 11.42
N LEU A 21 8.51 -11.58 11.15
CA LEU A 21 7.41 -12.40 11.69
C LEU A 21 7.44 -12.45 13.22
N ASP A 22 8.63 -12.55 13.82
CA ASP A 22 8.79 -12.50 15.27
C ASP A 22 8.43 -11.12 15.85
N GLU A 23 8.90 -10.04 15.21
CA GLU A 23 8.67 -8.66 15.66
C GLU A 23 7.23 -8.18 15.46
N ALA A 24 6.56 -8.64 14.40
CA ALA A 24 5.23 -8.19 14.01
C ALA A 24 4.11 -8.91 14.76
N ASP A 25 4.43 -9.95 15.54
CA ASP A 25 3.46 -10.68 16.35
C ASP A 25 2.92 -9.80 17.50
N PRO A 26 1.63 -9.43 17.49
CA PRO A 26 1.02 -8.63 18.55
C PRO A 26 1.07 -9.30 19.92
N ASP A 27 1.15 -10.63 19.98
CA ASP A 27 1.25 -11.36 21.25
C ASP A 27 2.61 -11.15 21.93
N ASN A 28 3.65 -10.80 21.16
CA ASN A 28 4.99 -10.47 21.66
C ASN A 28 5.15 -8.98 22.01
N TRP A 29 4.15 -8.14 21.75
CA TRP A 29 4.27 -6.70 21.99
C TRP A 29 4.12 -6.32 23.45
N VAL A 30 4.78 -5.22 23.82
CA VAL A 30 4.60 -4.62 25.14
C VAL A 30 3.13 -4.26 25.36
N GLY A 31 2.57 -4.71 26.48
CA GLY A 31 1.17 -4.50 26.81
C GLY A 31 0.20 -5.52 26.20
N ALA A 32 0.69 -6.61 25.59
CA ALA A 32 -0.15 -7.72 25.16
C ALA A 32 -1.05 -8.21 26.32
N GLY A 33 -2.34 -8.41 26.03
CA GLY A 33 -3.35 -8.81 27.02
C GLY A 33 -3.83 -7.71 27.98
N ILE A 34 -3.21 -6.52 27.99
CA ILE A 34 -3.63 -5.40 28.84
C ILE A 34 -4.60 -4.51 28.04
N PRO A 35 -5.81 -4.19 28.56
CA PRO A 35 -6.69 -3.22 27.92
C PRO A 35 -6.01 -1.86 27.75
N ILE A 36 -6.15 -1.23 26.58
CA ILE A 36 -5.49 0.05 26.24
C ILE A 36 -5.75 1.14 27.29
N ALA A 37 -6.97 1.20 27.83
CA ALA A 37 -7.35 2.15 28.87
C ALA A 37 -6.63 1.96 30.21
N GLN A 38 -6.06 0.78 30.44
CA GLN A 38 -5.34 0.41 31.66
C GLN A 38 -3.81 0.51 31.49
N MET A 39 -3.32 0.76 30.28
CA MET A 39 -1.88 0.93 30.05
C MET A 39 -1.41 2.30 30.53
N ASP A 40 -0.31 2.33 31.27
CA ASP A 40 0.36 3.57 31.62
C ASP A 40 1.00 4.25 30.39
N ALA A 41 1.53 5.46 30.58
CA ALA A 41 2.15 6.21 29.49
C ALA A 41 3.40 5.51 28.91
N LYS A 42 4.19 4.85 29.77
CA LYS A 42 5.42 4.17 29.37
C LYS A 42 5.12 2.94 28.51
N THR A 43 4.23 2.07 28.98
CA THR A 43 3.78 0.86 28.28
C THR A 43 3.22 1.20 26.91
N ARG A 44 2.40 2.25 26.81
CA ARG A 44 1.90 2.74 25.50
C ARG A 44 3.01 3.24 24.59
N GLY A 45 3.97 3.98 25.15
CA GLY A 45 5.14 4.47 24.42
C GLY A 45 6.05 3.34 23.91
N ASP A 46 6.29 2.33 24.72
CA ASP A 46 7.09 1.16 24.34
C ASP A 46 6.36 0.31 23.30
N ALA A 47 5.05 0.08 23.48
CA ALA A 47 4.20 -0.62 22.52
C ALA A 47 4.16 0.09 21.15
N TYR A 48 4.28 1.41 21.12
CA TYR A 48 4.39 2.16 19.88
C TYR A 48 5.68 1.82 19.12
N TRP A 49 6.80 1.62 19.81
CA TRP A 49 8.05 1.18 19.19
C TRP A 49 7.97 -0.26 18.69
N CYS A 50 7.32 -1.17 19.43
CA CYS A 50 7.06 -2.54 18.97
C CYS A 50 6.28 -2.61 17.65
N ARG A 51 5.49 -1.57 17.30
CA ARG A 51 4.77 -1.49 16.01
C ARG A 51 5.62 -0.86 14.90
N LYS A 52 6.49 0.08 15.27
CA LYS A 52 7.30 0.85 14.31
C LYS A 52 8.48 0.08 13.76
N VAL A 53 9.17 -0.67 14.61
CA VAL A 53 10.34 -1.45 14.21
C VAL A 53 9.99 -2.47 13.12
N PRO A 54 8.98 -3.35 13.30
CA PRO A 54 8.60 -4.30 12.25
C PRO A 54 8.13 -3.60 10.96
N ALA A 55 7.48 -2.43 11.04
CA ALA A 55 7.12 -1.65 9.86
C ALA A 55 8.37 -1.17 9.08
N ALA A 56 9.44 -0.78 9.79
CA ALA A 56 10.71 -0.43 9.17
C ALA A 56 11.42 -1.67 8.57
N THR A 57 11.36 -2.82 9.25
CA THR A 57 11.88 -4.11 8.75
C THR A 57 11.16 -4.50 7.45
N LEU A 58 9.83 -4.41 7.40
CA LEU A 58 9.05 -4.67 6.19
C LEU A 58 9.38 -3.70 5.05
N ALA A 59 9.56 -2.41 5.36
CA ALA A 59 9.98 -1.43 4.35
C ALA A 59 11.36 -1.74 3.76
N LEU A 60 12.29 -2.28 4.55
CA LEU A 60 13.58 -2.75 4.04
C LEU A 60 13.42 -3.98 3.13
N ILE A 61 12.59 -4.96 3.51
CA ILE A 61 12.27 -6.13 2.69
C ILE A 61 11.70 -5.70 1.33
N MET A 62 10.71 -4.79 1.32
CA MET A 62 10.11 -4.28 0.08
C MET A 62 11.15 -3.61 -0.81
N ARG A 63 12.06 -2.79 -0.26
CA ARG A 63 13.15 -2.17 -1.03
C ARG A 63 14.09 -3.19 -1.65
N ILE A 64 14.40 -4.28 -0.94
CA ILE A 64 15.22 -5.38 -1.49
C ILE A 64 14.52 -6.04 -2.67
N VAL A 65 13.23 -6.38 -2.52
CA VAL A 65 12.42 -7.01 -3.60
C VAL A 65 12.31 -6.09 -4.82
N THR A 66 12.07 -4.80 -4.61
CA THR A 66 12.00 -3.82 -5.72
C THR A 66 13.35 -3.68 -6.42
N LEU A 67 14.46 -3.63 -5.67
CA LEU A 67 15.81 -3.53 -6.24
C LEU A 67 16.13 -4.77 -7.09
N THR A 68 15.90 -5.97 -6.55
CA THR A 68 16.18 -7.22 -7.27
C THR A 68 15.28 -7.38 -8.49
N GLY A 69 14.00 -7.02 -8.39
CA GLY A 69 13.04 -7.04 -9.50
C GLY A 69 13.42 -6.07 -10.64
N LYS A 70 13.80 -4.83 -10.32
CA LYS A 70 14.27 -3.86 -11.33
C LYS A 70 15.49 -4.39 -12.10
N ILE A 71 16.44 -4.99 -11.40
CA ILE A 71 17.66 -5.54 -12.01
C ILE A 71 17.36 -6.76 -12.90
N GLN A 72 16.43 -7.62 -12.47
CA GLN A 72 15.98 -8.75 -13.30
C GLN A 72 15.30 -8.25 -14.58
N ALA A 73 14.44 -7.23 -14.48
CA ALA A 73 13.81 -6.60 -15.64
C ALA A 73 14.84 -5.98 -16.58
N ASP A 74 15.82 -5.25 -16.04
CA ASP A 74 16.93 -4.65 -16.82
C ASP A 74 17.81 -5.72 -17.49
N SER A 75 17.93 -6.91 -16.89
CA SER A 75 18.73 -8.02 -17.40
C SER A 75 17.96 -8.90 -18.41
N ALA A 76 16.62 -8.91 -18.38
CA ALA A 76 15.76 -9.79 -19.17
C ALA A 76 15.40 -9.24 -20.57
N GLY A 77 15.73 -7.99 -20.89
CA GLY A 77 15.71 -7.50 -22.26
C GLY A 77 15.28 -6.04 -22.40
N GLY A 78 15.87 -5.36 -23.39
CA GLY A 78 15.25 -4.15 -23.92
C GLY A 78 13.79 -4.43 -24.29
N GLY A 79 12.89 -3.56 -23.84
CA GLY A 79 11.52 -3.47 -24.33
C GLY A 79 10.47 -4.21 -23.51
N ALA A 80 9.68 -3.41 -22.77
CA ALA A 80 8.27 -3.57 -22.43
C ALA A 80 7.82 -4.86 -21.69
N GLY A 81 7.19 -4.64 -20.53
CA GLY A 81 6.11 -5.52 -20.07
C GLY A 81 6.34 -6.25 -18.74
N GLY A 82 6.69 -5.52 -17.68
CA GLY A 82 6.40 -5.96 -16.32
C GLY A 82 5.59 -4.87 -15.65
N ALA A 83 4.39 -5.18 -15.17
CA ALA A 83 3.64 -4.24 -14.34
C ALA A 83 4.51 -3.92 -13.13
N ALA A 84 5.16 -2.75 -13.18
CA ALA A 84 5.88 -2.21 -12.05
C ALA A 84 4.85 -2.06 -10.94
N VAL A 85 4.98 -2.86 -9.89
CA VAL A 85 4.55 -2.40 -8.58
C VAL A 85 5.58 -1.34 -8.24
N GLU A 86 5.32 -0.11 -8.72
CA GLU A 86 6.05 1.06 -8.26
C GLU A 86 5.98 1.02 -6.74
N PRO A 87 7.12 1.10 -6.02
CA PRO A 87 7.02 1.45 -4.61
C PRO A 87 6.25 2.77 -4.58
N GLU A 88 5.15 2.83 -3.83
CA GLU A 88 4.51 4.09 -3.49
C GLU A 88 5.51 4.87 -2.63
N ASP A 89 6.51 5.47 -3.28
CA ASP A 89 7.25 6.58 -2.76
C ASP A 89 6.20 7.66 -2.56
N ALA A 90 5.81 7.88 -1.30
CA ALA A 90 5.00 9.01 -0.89
C ALA A 90 5.80 10.31 -1.11
N ASP A 91 6.02 10.66 -2.37
CA ASP A 91 6.49 11.96 -2.80
C ASP A 91 5.26 12.86 -2.94
N ALA A 92 5.31 14.05 -2.33
CA ALA A 92 4.18 14.95 -2.17
C ALA A 92 3.56 15.43 -3.50
N GLY A 93 4.18 15.13 -4.65
CA GLY A 93 3.67 15.42 -5.99
C GLY A 93 2.69 14.39 -6.58
N ASP A 94 2.45 13.24 -5.95
CA ASP A 94 1.47 12.25 -6.45
C ASP A 94 0.06 12.46 -5.89
N LEU A 95 -0.07 13.07 -4.72
CA LEU A 95 -1.37 13.39 -4.12
C LEU A 95 -2.22 14.29 -5.02
N ASP A 96 -1.62 15.29 -5.67
CA ASP A 96 -2.35 16.16 -6.60
C ASP A 96 -2.85 15.41 -7.83
N LYS A 97 -2.09 14.42 -8.31
CA LYS A 97 -2.50 13.58 -9.44
C LYS A 97 -3.63 12.63 -9.05
N ASP A 98 -3.58 12.10 -7.84
CA ASP A 98 -4.62 11.25 -7.29
C ASP A 98 -5.89 12.01 -6.94
N ILE A 99 -5.78 13.23 -6.42
CA ILE A 99 -6.88 14.16 -6.25
C ILE A 99 -7.51 14.46 -7.62
N ALA A 100 -6.72 14.84 -8.63
CA ALA A 100 -7.24 15.10 -9.97
C ALA A 100 -7.87 13.85 -10.64
N ARG A 101 -7.39 12.64 -10.30
CA ARG A 101 -7.99 11.38 -10.76
C ARG A 101 -9.32 11.10 -10.03
N ALA A 102 -9.38 11.34 -8.73
CA ALA A 102 -10.57 11.18 -7.91
C ALA A 102 -11.66 12.19 -8.30
N GLU A 103 -11.30 13.46 -8.53
CA GLU A 103 -12.20 14.52 -8.99
C GLU A 103 -12.82 14.20 -10.35
N ARG A 104 -12.01 13.72 -11.31
CA ARG A 104 -12.53 13.27 -12.62
C ARG A 104 -13.51 12.11 -12.50
N LYS A 105 -13.21 11.13 -11.65
CA LYS A 105 -14.13 10.01 -11.39
C LYS A 105 -15.42 10.48 -10.71
N ALA A 106 -15.34 11.39 -9.75
CA ALA A 106 -16.49 11.97 -9.08
C ALA A 106 -17.38 12.76 -10.06
N ALA A 107 -16.78 13.57 -10.94
CA ALA A 107 -17.49 14.32 -11.97
C ALA A 107 -18.25 13.38 -12.93
N GLN A 108 -17.62 12.28 -13.36
CA GLN A 108 -18.26 11.28 -14.22
C GLN A 108 -19.42 10.56 -13.52
N LEU A 109 -19.28 10.24 -12.23
CA LEU A 109 -20.36 9.63 -11.46
C LEU A 109 -21.55 10.59 -11.29
N LEU A 110 -21.28 11.87 -10.99
CA LEU A 110 -22.33 12.88 -10.87
C LEU A 110 -23.05 13.11 -12.20
N ASP A 111 -22.32 13.18 -13.32
CA ASP A 111 -22.91 13.31 -14.65
C ASP A 111 -23.79 12.10 -14.99
N ARG A 112 -23.33 10.88 -14.70
CA ARG A 112 -24.15 9.67 -14.89
C ARG A 112 -25.43 9.70 -14.06
N VAL A 113 -25.35 10.06 -12.78
CA VAL A 113 -26.53 10.19 -11.90
C VAL A 113 -27.48 11.27 -12.41
N GLN A 114 -26.97 12.41 -12.90
CA GLN A 114 -27.80 13.46 -13.47
C GLN A 114 -28.47 13.03 -14.78
N GLN A 115 -27.76 12.29 -15.64
CA GLN A 115 -28.32 11.76 -16.88
C GLN A 115 -29.41 10.72 -16.60
N GLU A 116 -29.19 9.82 -15.64
CA GLU A 116 -30.20 8.85 -15.20
C GLU A 116 -31.43 9.54 -14.59
N ALA A 117 -31.22 10.56 -13.76
CA ALA A 117 -32.31 11.36 -13.20
C ALA A 117 -33.10 12.11 -14.29
N ARG A 118 -32.41 12.71 -15.27
CA ARG A 118 -33.04 13.39 -16.42
C ARG A 118 -33.80 12.41 -17.30
N LYS A 119 -33.23 11.23 -17.56
CA LYS A 119 -33.87 10.16 -18.33
C LYS A 119 -35.11 9.64 -17.62
N THR A 120 -35.04 9.41 -16.31
CA THR A 120 -36.18 8.97 -15.50
C THR A 120 -37.30 10.02 -15.49
N ALA A 121 -36.95 11.31 -15.35
CA ALA A 121 -37.90 12.41 -15.43
C ALA A 121 -38.53 12.54 -16.83
N PHE A 122 -37.74 12.35 -17.88
CA PHE A 122 -38.20 12.34 -19.27
C PHE A 122 -39.13 11.14 -19.53
N ASP A 123 -38.76 9.93 -19.12
CA ASP A 123 -39.56 8.72 -19.29
C ASP A 123 -40.88 8.82 -18.52
N LYS A 124 -40.88 9.39 -17.31
CA LYS A 124 -42.10 9.67 -16.54
C LYS A 124 -43.01 10.67 -17.26
N LYS A 125 -42.44 11.73 -17.86
CA LYS A 125 -43.20 12.76 -18.60
C LYS A 125 -43.75 12.25 -19.93
N THR A 126 -43.02 11.37 -20.61
CA THR A 126 -43.31 10.97 -22.00
C THR A 126 -44.06 9.65 -22.08
N HIS A 127 -43.84 8.75 -21.13
CA HIS A 127 -44.41 7.39 -21.12
C HIS A 127 -45.27 7.08 -19.89
N GLY A 128 -45.40 8.00 -18.92
CA GLY A 128 -46.37 7.91 -17.83
C GLY A 128 -46.18 6.74 -16.85
N LYS A 129 -45.03 6.07 -16.85
CA LYS A 129 -44.74 4.99 -15.89
C LYS A 129 -44.13 5.55 -14.59
N ALA A 130 -44.72 5.13 -13.47
CA ALA A 130 -44.17 5.28 -12.13
C ALA A 130 -43.12 4.20 -11.85
#